data_AF-A0A953XCR3-F1
#
_entry.id   AF-A0A953XCR3-F1
#
_cell.length_a   1.000
_cell.length_b   1.000
_cell.length_c   1.000
_cell.angle_alpha   90.00
_cell.angle_beta   90.00
_cell.angle_gamma   90.00
#
_symmetry.space_group_name_H-M   'P 1'
#
loop_
_entity.id
_entity.type
_entity.pdbx_description
1 polymer ?
#
loop_
_entity_poly.entity_id
_entity_poly.type
_entity_poly.pdbx_seq_one_letter_code
_entity_poly.pdbx_strand_id
1 'polypeptide(L)'
;TCGGQATIPMVYAVKRASKRLVYGEIVASISSKSAGPGTRANIDEFTETTSKAIMGVGGAELGKAIIILNPADPPLIMRDTVFTLSQGGDPGAIRESVDRMVESVRQYVPGYRLKQEVQFENIGDNAPVNLPGFGPTTGLKSSIFLEVEGAAHYLPAYAGNLDIMTSAALKTAERWVETKLKEAA
;
A
#
# COMPACT_ATOMS: atom_id res chain seq x y z
N THR A 1 7.27 -5.82 3.33
CA THR A 1 6.77 -5.37 4.65
C THR A 1 5.24 -5.40 4.65
N CYS A 2 4.58 -5.43 5.81
CA CYS A 2 3.11 -5.46 5.87
C CYS A 2 2.49 -4.22 5.23
N GLY A 3 3.01 -3.02 5.52
CA GLY A 3 2.63 -1.78 4.83
C GLY A 3 2.82 -1.91 3.32
N GLY A 4 3.97 -2.40 2.85
CA GLY A 4 4.20 -2.64 1.42
C GLY A 4 3.16 -3.55 0.77
N GLN A 5 2.81 -4.68 1.39
CA GLN A 5 1.78 -5.58 0.84
C GLN A 5 0.38 -4.93 0.83
N ALA A 6 0.06 -4.10 1.82
CA ALA A 6 -1.20 -3.38 1.86
C ALA A 6 -1.27 -2.23 0.82
N THR A 7 -0.15 -1.57 0.51
CA THR A 7 -0.17 -0.27 -0.19
C THR A 7 0.42 -0.29 -1.59
N ILE A 8 1.43 -1.11 -1.87
CA ILE A 8 2.04 -1.20 -3.21
C ILE A 8 1.04 -1.58 -4.30
N PRO A 9 0.05 -2.48 -4.06
CA PRO A 9 -1.01 -2.72 -5.03
C PRO A 9 -1.73 -1.43 -5.45
N MET A 10 -1.99 -0.52 -4.52
CA MET A 10 -2.64 0.77 -4.79
C MET A 10 -1.73 1.71 -5.59
N VAL A 11 -0.45 1.78 -5.25
CA VAL A 11 0.55 2.55 -6.03
C VAL A 11 0.57 2.05 -7.48
N TYR A 12 0.63 0.74 -7.68
CA TYR A 12 0.59 0.12 -9.01
C TYR A 12 -0.74 0.39 -9.73
N ALA A 13 -1.87 0.36 -9.01
CA ALA A 13 -3.18 0.66 -9.56
C ALA A 13 -3.25 2.10 -10.12
N VAL A 14 -2.65 3.08 -9.43
CA VAL A 14 -2.53 4.45 -9.96
C VAL A 14 -1.54 4.48 -11.13
N LYS A 15 -0.38 3.82 -11.03
CA LYS A 15 0.65 3.84 -12.08
C LYS A 15 0.15 3.29 -13.42
N ARG A 16 -0.66 2.22 -13.41
CA ARG A 16 -1.20 1.61 -14.63
C ARG A 16 -2.34 2.41 -15.27
N ALA A 17 -2.96 3.32 -14.52
CA ALA A 17 -4.04 4.19 -14.97
C ALA A 17 -3.57 5.63 -15.24
N SER A 18 -2.26 5.90 -15.15
CA SER A 18 -1.67 7.23 -15.36
C SER A 18 -0.48 7.14 -16.33
N LYS A 19 -0.14 8.27 -16.96
CA LYS A 19 0.99 8.31 -17.91
C LYS A 19 2.31 8.08 -17.16
N ARG A 20 2.49 8.79 -16.04
CA ARG A 20 3.72 8.76 -15.22
C ARG A 20 3.35 8.96 -13.76
N LEU A 21 4.00 8.21 -12.87
CA LEU A 21 3.80 8.31 -11.43
C LEU A 21 5.09 8.85 -10.79
N VAL A 22 5.09 10.13 -10.43
CA VAL A 22 6.30 10.81 -9.96
C VAL A 22 6.61 10.42 -8.52
N TYR A 23 5.57 10.38 -7.68
CA TYR A 23 5.73 10.17 -6.24
C TYR A 23 4.68 9.22 -5.71
N GLY A 24 5.11 8.30 -4.85
CA GLY A 24 4.25 7.47 -4.02
C GLY A 24 4.69 7.52 -2.56
N GLU A 25 3.76 7.80 -1.67
CA GLU A 25 3.97 7.79 -0.23
C GLU A 25 2.94 6.94 0.47
N ILE A 26 3.36 6.21 1.49
CA ILE A 26 2.46 5.40 2.31
C ILE A 26 2.65 5.73 3.78
N VAL A 27 1.54 5.66 4.52
CA VAL A 27 1.51 5.78 5.98
C VAL A 27 0.78 4.57 6.53
N ALA A 28 1.54 3.65 7.13
CA ALA A 28 1.01 2.46 7.79
C ALA A 28 0.84 2.74 9.28
N SER A 29 -0.38 2.64 9.80
CA SER A 29 -0.71 2.79 11.22
C SER A 29 -1.21 1.47 11.77
N ILE A 30 -0.50 0.92 12.76
CA ILE A 30 -0.81 -0.37 13.37
C ILE A 30 -0.91 -0.26 14.89
N SER A 31 -1.61 -1.22 15.51
CA SER A 31 -1.61 -1.35 16.97
C SER A 31 -0.19 -1.63 17.49
N SER A 32 0.20 -0.93 18.56
CA SER A 32 1.44 -1.24 19.28
C SER A 32 1.49 -2.69 19.77
N LYS A 33 0.33 -3.33 20.03
CA LYS A 33 0.23 -4.73 20.46
C LYS A 33 0.48 -5.73 19.32
N SER A 34 0.32 -5.33 18.05
CA SER A 34 0.63 -6.20 16.89
C SER A 34 2.06 -6.03 16.36
N ALA A 35 2.84 -5.09 16.91
CA ALA A 35 4.25 -4.88 16.60
C ALA A 35 5.15 -5.55 17.66
N GLY A 36 5.58 -6.78 17.37
CA GLY A 36 6.52 -7.52 18.21
C GLY A 36 7.95 -6.96 18.20
N PRO A 37 8.87 -7.52 19.02
CA PRO A 37 10.26 -7.05 19.11
C PRO A 37 10.98 -7.01 17.76
N GLY A 38 10.76 -8.01 16.90
CA GLY A 38 11.35 -8.06 15.56
C GLY A 38 10.93 -6.88 14.69
N THR A 39 9.66 -6.47 14.71
CA THR A 39 9.20 -5.29 13.97
C THR A 39 9.84 -4.01 14.50
N ARG A 40 9.99 -3.90 15.83
CA ARG A 40 10.54 -2.71 16.49
C ARG A 40 12.04 -2.57 16.25
N ALA A 41 12.76 -3.68 16.19
CA ALA A 41 14.20 -3.70 15.93
C ALA A 41 14.57 -3.40 14.47
N ASN A 42 13.61 -3.46 13.53
CA ASN A 42 13.86 -3.28 12.09
C ASN A 42 12.99 -2.15 11.50
N ILE A 43 12.79 -1.06 12.24
CA ILE A 43 11.87 0.02 11.83
C ILE A 43 12.45 0.84 10.67
N ASP A 44 13.76 1.01 10.62
CA ASP A 44 14.45 1.72 9.54
C ASP A 44 14.35 0.90 8.25
N GLU A 45 14.66 -0.40 8.32
CA GLU A 45 14.51 -1.34 7.20
C GLU A 45 13.07 -1.40 6.70
N PHE A 46 12.06 -1.25 7.59
CA PHE A 46 10.68 -1.11 7.16
C PHE A 46 10.53 0.08 6.22
N THR A 47 11.00 1.28 6.60
CA THR A 47 10.83 2.48 5.79
C THR A 47 11.60 2.39 4.48
N GLU A 48 12.86 1.95 4.52
CA GLU A 48 13.73 1.84 3.36
C GLU A 48 13.26 0.78 2.36
N THR A 49 12.94 -0.42 2.85
CA THR A 49 12.50 -1.54 2.00
C THR A 49 11.15 -1.23 1.37
N THR A 50 10.25 -0.62 2.12
CA THR A 50 8.93 -0.24 1.59
C THR A 50 9.05 0.88 0.57
N SER A 51 9.88 1.90 0.82
CA SER A 51 10.19 2.96 -0.15
C SER A 51 10.76 2.38 -1.45
N LYS A 52 11.75 1.49 -1.37
CA LYS A 52 12.34 0.81 -2.54
C LYS A 52 11.30 0.01 -3.32
N ALA A 53 10.39 -0.68 -2.63
CA ALA A 53 9.36 -1.49 -3.28
C ALA A 53 8.21 -0.65 -3.88
N ILE A 54 7.89 0.51 -3.30
CA ILE A 54 7.01 1.52 -3.93
C ILE A 54 7.56 1.91 -5.31
N MET A 55 8.89 2.05 -5.43
CA MET A 55 9.53 2.36 -6.72
C MET A 55 9.60 1.14 -7.63
N GLY A 56 10.25 0.07 -7.19
CA GLY A 56 10.55 -1.10 -8.02
C GLY A 56 9.34 -1.96 -8.40
N VAL A 57 8.32 -2.02 -7.54
CA VAL A 57 7.11 -2.84 -7.75
C VAL A 57 5.89 -1.97 -8.02
N GLY A 58 5.72 -0.88 -7.26
CA GLY A 58 4.61 0.06 -7.45
C GLY A 58 4.76 0.92 -8.71
N GLY A 59 5.99 1.15 -9.17
CA GLY A 59 6.31 1.91 -10.37
C GLY A 59 6.30 3.43 -10.19
N ALA A 60 6.34 3.93 -8.95
CA ALA A 60 6.60 5.34 -8.69
C ALA A 60 8.09 5.66 -8.91
N GLU A 61 8.41 6.88 -9.32
CA GLU A 61 9.82 7.28 -9.48
C GLU A 61 10.50 7.60 -8.15
N LEU A 62 9.74 8.15 -7.21
CA LEU A 62 10.15 8.33 -5.82
C LEU A 62 9.16 7.67 -4.87
N GLY A 63 9.70 7.00 -3.85
CA GLY A 63 8.92 6.30 -2.83
C GLY A 63 9.22 6.79 -1.42
N LYS A 64 8.19 6.95 -0.59
CA LYS A 64 8.33 7.18 0.85
C LYS A 64 7.42 6.26 1.65
N ALA A 65 7.90 5.78 2.79
CA ALA A 65 7.10 4.99 3.70
C ALA A 65 7.25 5.51 5.13
N ILE A 66 6.12 5.60 5.82
CA ILE A 66 6.02 5.96 7.23
C ILE A 66 5.29 4.83 7.95
N ILE A 67 5.76 4.49 9.16
CA ILE A 67 5.08 3.56 10.06
C ILE A 67 4.82 4.24 11.40
N ILE A 68 3.60 4.09 11.92
CA ILE A 68 3.16 4.62 13.20
C ILE A 68 2.63 3.48 14.07
N LEU A 69 3.11 3.41 15.32
CA LEU A 69 2.62 2.48 16.32
C LEU A 69 1.73 3.22 17.30
N ASN A 70 0.45 2.85 17.36
CA ASN A 70 -0.53 3.51 18.22
C ASN A 70 -0.98 2.55 19.37
N PRO A 71 -0.85 2.96 20.64
CA PRO A 71 -1.18 2.11 21.80
C PRO A 71 -2.65 2.21 22.27
N ALA A 72 -3.56 2.78 21.49
CA ALA A 72 -4.97 2.92 21.86
C ALA A 72 -5.63 1.59 22.30
N ASP A 73 -6.63 1.71 23.18
CA ASP A 73 -7.45 0.61 23.67
C ASP A 73 -8.95 0.99 23.53
N PRO A 74 -9.78 0.21 22.80
CA PRO A 74 -9.44 -1.06 22.14
C PRO A 74 -8.41 -0.90 21.01
N PRO A 75 -7.60 -1.95 20.73
CA PRO A 75 -6.58 -1.88 19.68
C PRO A 75 -7.15 -1.50 18.32
N LEU A 76 -6.52 -0.52 17.66
CA LEU A 76 -6.91 -0.10 16.33
C LEU A 76 -6.71 -1.22 15.28
N ILE A 77 -7.65 -1.31 14.35
CA ILE A 77 -7.49 -2.01 13.08
C ILE A 77 -6.37 -1.34 12.28
N MET A 78 -5.58 -2.12 11.56
CA MET A 78 -4.56 -1.59 10.64
C MET A 78 -5.18 -0.61 9.64
N ARG A 79 -4.60 0.58 9.55
CA ARG A 79 -4.95 1.60 8.58
C ARG A 79 -3.74 1.92 7.72
N ASP A 80 -3.95 1.98 6.42
CA ASP A 80 -2.93 2.44 5.50
C ASP A 80 -3.49 3.58 4.67
N THR A 81 -2.70 4.64 4.53
CA THR A 81 -3.02 5.73 3.61
C THR A 81 -1.97 5.76 2.53
N VAL A 82 -2.40 5.86 1.27
CA VAL A 82 -1.53 5.95 0.11
C VAL A 82 -1.76 7.30 -0.55
N PHE A 83 -0.69 8.07 -0.69
CA PHE A 83 -0.66 9.29 -1.46
C PHE A 83 0.16 9.07 -2.71
N THR A 84 -0.35 9.51 -3.85
CA THR A 84 0.41 9.47 -5.11
C THR A 84 0.29 10.79 -5.84
N LEU A 85 1.34 11.21 -6.55
CA LEU A 85 1.30 12.33 -7.48
C LEU A 85 1.63 11.85 -8.90
N SER A 86 0.63 11.87 -9.78
CA SER A 86 0.77 11.42 -11.17
C SER A 86 0.74 12.58 -12.16
N GLN A 87 1.49 12.43 -13.26
CA GLN A 87 1.34 13.29 -14.43
C GLN A 87 0.27 12.68 -15.34
N GLY A 88 -0.87 13.37 -15.43
CA GLY A 88 -2.07 12.87 -16.08
C GLY A 88 -2.69 11.66 -15.36
N GLY A 89 -3.71 11.10 -15.99
CA GLY A 89 -4.61 10.11 -15.40
C GLY A 89 -6.00 10.69 -15.21
N ASP A 90 -7.01 9.93 -15.62
CA ASP A 90 -8.41 10.27 -15.39
C ASP A 90 -8.84 9.76 -14.00
N PRO A 91 -9.44 10.60 -13.13
CA PRO A 91 -9.92 10.17 -11.82
C PRO A 91 -10.86 8.96 -11.86
N GLY A 92 -11.70 8.84 -12.90
CA GLY A 92 -12.59 7.70 -13.11
C GLY A 92 -11.81 6.41 -13.37
N ALA A 93 -10.87 6.45 -14.32
CA ALA A 93 -10.00 5.32 -14.63
C ALA A 93 -9.11 4.89 -13.45
N ILE A 94 -8.61 5.85 -12.66
CA ILE A 94 -7.85 5.55 -11.45
C ILE A 94 -8.73 4.87 -10.41
N ARG A 95 -9.94 5.38 -10.16
CA ARG A 95 -10.90 4.77 -9.22
C ARG A 95 -11.20 3.33 -9.61
N GLU A 96 -11.57 3.09 -10.87
CA GLU A 96 -11.85 1.75 -11.38
C GLU A 96 -10.63 0.80 -11.29
N SER A 97 -9.43 1.33 -11.55
CA SER A 97 -8.19 0.59 -11.38
C SER A 97 -7.92 0.20 -9.93
N VAL A 98 -8.21 1.09 -8.99
CA VAL A 98 -8.09 0.87 -7.54
C VAL A 98 -9.12 -0.16 -7.08
N ASP A 99 -10.39 -0.02 -7.45
CA ASP A 99 -11.45 -0.94 -7.06
C ASP A 99 -11.16 -2.38 -7.52
N ARG A 100 -10.73 -2.56 -8.77
CA ARG A 100 -10.28 -3.88 -9.27
C ARG A 100 -9.10 -4.42 -8.49
N MET A 101 -8.17 -3.56 -8.06
CA MET A 101 -7.02 -4.00 -7.29
C MET A 101 -7.42 -4.39 -5.86
N VAL A 102 -8.34 -3.67 -5.23
CA VAL A 102 -8.89 -4.05 -3.93
C VAL A 102 -9.53 -5.44 -4.01
N GLU A 103 -10.35 -5.70 -5.02
CA GLU A 103 -10.93 -7.04 -5.22
C GLU A 103 -9.88 -8.12 -5.47
N SER A 104 -8.79 -7.79 -6.18
CA SER A 104 -7.67 -8.72 -6.37
C SER A 104 -6.97 -9.06 -5.05
N VAL A 105 -6.76 -8.08 -4.17
CA VAL A 105 -6.15 -8.29 -2.84
C VAL A 105 -7.10 -9.09 -1.93
N ARG A 106 -8.42 -8.82 -2.02
CA ARG A 106 -9.44 -9.52 -1.23
C ARG A 106 -9.50 -11.03 -1.47
N GLN A 107 -9.03 -11.50 -2.62
CA GLN A 107 -8.94 -12.93 -2.91
C GLN A 107 -8.04 -13.70 -1.94
N TYR A 108 -7.05 -13.04 -1.32
CA TYR A 108 -6.17 -13.64 -0.33
C TYR A 108 -6.21 -12.95 1.05
N VAL A 109 -6.82 -11.77 1.15
CA VAL A 109 -7.12 -11.09 2.43
C VAL A 109 -8.54 -10.52 2.43
N PRO A 110 -9.56 -11.30 2.82
CA PRO A 110 -10.97 -10.89 2.71
C PRO A 110 -11.33 -9.57 3.41
N GLY A 111 -10.64 -9.25 4.51
CA GLY A 111 -10.85 -8.05 5.31
C GLY A 111 -10.18 -6.77 4.77
N TYR A 112 -9.43 -6.85 3.67
CA TYR A 112 -8.81 -5.71 3.01
C TYR A 112 -9.85 -4.88 2.23
N ARG A 113 -10.00 -3.59 2.54
CA ARG A 113 -11.03 -2.74 1.90
C ARG A 113 -10.68 -1.26 1.91
N LEU A 114 -11.33 -0.51 1.03
CA LEU A 114 -11.35 0.94 1.11
C LEU A 114 -12.16 1.38 2.33
N LYS A 115 -11.58 2.27 3.14
CA LYS A 115 -12.28 2.95 4.23
C LYS A 115 -13.04 4.18 3.73
N GLN A 116 -12.58 4.80 2.65
CA GLN A 116 -13.18 5.98 2.05
C GLN A 116 -13.09 5.84 0.53
N GLU A 117 -13.94 6.54 -0.20
CA GLU A 117 -13.75 6.72 -1.64
C GLU A 117 -12.38 7.34 -1.92
N VAL A 118 -11.80 7.00 -3.08
CA VAL A 118 -10.55 7.61 -3.54
C VAL A 118 -10.75 9.12 -3.71
N GLN A 119 -9.92 9.90 -3.02
CA GLN A 119 -9.96 11.36 -3.06
C GLN A 119 -8.94 11.88 -4.07
N PHE A 120 -9.31 12.92 -4.80
CA PHE A 120 -8.47 13.52 -5.85
C PHE A 120 -8.31 15.01 -5.63
N GLU A 121 -7.10 15.51 -5.87
CA GLU A 121 -6.76 16.92 -5.79
C GLU A 121 -5.87 17.27 -6.99
N ASN A 122 -6.26 18.29 -7.76
CA ASN A 122 -5.46 18.76 -8.88
C ASN A 122 -4.46 19.81 -8.39
N ILE A 123 -3.17 19.50 -8.49
CA ILE A 123 -2.06 20.39 -8.18
C ILE A 123 -1.69 21.15 -9.45
N GLY A 124 -2.12 22.40 -9.55
CA GLY A 124 -1.90 23.27 -10.71
C GLY A 124 -0.59 24.06 -10.66
N ASP A 125 -0.25 24.69 -11.79
CA ASP A 125 0.98 25.48 -11.97
C ASP A 125 1.03 26.75 -11.09
N ASN A 126 -0.12 27.17 -10.54
CA ASN A 126 -0.22 28.31 -9.63
C ASN A 126 0.32 28.01 -8.21
N ALA A 127 0.38 26.73 -7.81
CA ALA A 127 0.86 26.30 -6.50
C ALA A 127 1.47 24.87 -6.57
N PRO A 128 2.59 24.68 -7.28
CA PRO A 128 3.23 23.38 -7.39
C PRO A 128 3.77 22.90 -6.04
N VAL A 129 3.73 21.58 -5.83
CA VAL A 129 4.32 20.96 -4.63
C VAL A 129 5.81 20.76 -4.86
N ASN A 130 6.64 21.23 -3.92
CA ASN A 130 8.09 21.02 -4.00
C ASN A 130 8.45 19.63 -3.48
N LEU A 131 8.75 18.70 -4.39
CA LEU A 131 9.17 17.34 -4.03
C LEU A 131 10.69 17.28 -3.80
N PRO A 132 11.15 16.75 -2.65
CA PRO A 132 12.58 16.57 -2.40
C PRO A 132 13.24 15.72 -3.51
N GLY A 133 14.33 16.23 -4.09
CA GLY A 133 15.05 15.55 -5.17
C GLY A 133 14.41 15.67 -6.56
N PHE A 134 13.24 16.31 -6.68
CA PHE A 134 12.55 16.55 -7.96
C PHE A 134 12.35 18.03 -8.25
N GLY A 135 11.99 18.82 -7.25
CA GLY A 135 11.62 20.23 -7.38
C GLY A 135 10.10 20.44 -7.50
N PRO A 136 9.68 21.65 -7.90
CA PRO A 136 8.27 22.00 -8.09
C PRO A 136 7.57 21.05 -9.07
N THR A 137 6.51 20.40 -8.62
CA THR A 137 5.80 19.37 -9.37
C THR A 137 4.28 19.61 -9.30
N THR A 138 3.62 19.53 -10.46
CA THR A 138 2.17 19.61 -10.61
C THR A 138 1.58 18.23 -10.94
N GLY A 139 0.26 18.12 -11.07
CA GLY A 139 -0.40 16.90 -11.50
C GLY A 139 -1.57 16.50 -10.62
N LEU A 140 -1.98 15.24 -10.73
CA LEU A 140 -3.12 14.72 -9.99
C LEU A 140 -2.64 14.00 -8.73
N LYS A 141 -2.99 14.54 -7.56
CA LYS A 141 -2.81 13.85 -6.28
C LYS A 141 -3.99 12.92 -6.05
N SER A 142 -3.71 11.64 -5.80
CA SER A 142 -4.70 10.66 -5.36
C SER A 142 -4.42 10.28 -3.91
N SER A 143 -5.47 10.20 -3.09
CA SER A 143 -5.40 9.76 -1.69
C SER A 143 -6.32 8.55 -1.50
N ILE A 144 -5.74 7.43 -1.10
CA ILE A 144 -6.43 6.14 -0.95
C ILE A 144 -6.33 5.74 0.52
N PHE A 145 -7.48 5.48 1.14
CA PHE A 145 -7.58 5.14 2.55
C PHE A 145 -8.05 3.71 2.71
N LEU A 146 -7.21 2.88 3.30
CA LEU A 146 -7.44 1.45 3.48
C LEU A 146 -7.69 1.13 4.96
N GLU A 147 -8.46 0.09 5.21
CA GLU A 147 -8.42 -0.65 6.46
C GLU A 147 -8.25 -2.15 6.17
N VAL A 148 -7.45 -2.81 6.99
CA VAL A 148 -7.13 -4.23 6.84
C VAL A 148 -7.52 -4.96 8.12
N GLU A 149 -8.64 -5.67 8.04
CA GLU A 149 -9.10 -6.56 9.09
C GLU A 149 -8.51 -7.96 8.90
N GLY A 150 -7.95 -8.51 9.98
CA GLY A 150 -7.41 -9.86 9.99
C GLY A 150 -8.48 -10.93 10.18
N ALA A 151 -8.21 -12.13 9.70
CA ALA A 151 -8.97 -13.37 9.90
C ALA A 151 -8.90 -13.92 11.34
N ALA A 152 -8.10 -13.30 12.21
CA ALA A 152 -7.96 -13.64 13.62
C ALA A 152 -7.38 -15.04 13.90
N HIS A 153 -6.47 -15.53 13.04
CA HIS A 153 -5.85 -16.85 13.21
C HIS A 153 -4.93 -16.97 14.44
N TYR A 154 -4.28 -15.88 14.85
CA TYR A 154 -3.35 -15.86 15.98
C TYR A 154 -3.59 -14.68 16.92
N LEU A 155 -3.55 -13.44 16.39
CA LEU A 155 -4.01 -12.25 17.10
C LEU A 155 -5.46 -11.92 16.70
N PRO A 156 -6.21 -11.14 17.49
CA PRO A 156 -7.57 -10.75 17.10
C PRO A 156 -7.63 -9.95 15.79
N ALA A 157 -8.83 -9.74 15.25
CA ALA A 157 -9.07 -9.16 13.92
C ALA A 157 -8.45 -7.77 13.67
N TYR A 158 -8.04 -7.04 14.72
CA TYR A 158 -7.31 -5.79 14.58
C TYR A 158 -5.92 -5.95 13.94
N ALA A 159 -5.33 -7.15 14.03
CA ALA A 159 -3.96 -7.44 13.60
C ALA A 159 -3.85 -7.81 12.10
N GLY A 160 -4.60 -7.13 11.23
CA GLY A 160 -4.55 -7.36 9.77
C GLY A 160 -3.16 -7.15 9.15
N ASN A 161 -2.25 -6.48 9.87
CA ASN A 161 -0.85 -6.33 9.46
C ASN A 161 -0.08 -7.66 9.42
N LEU A 162 -0.46 -8.65 10.23
CA LEU A 162 0.12 -9.99 10.14
C LEU A 162 -0.47 -10.72 8.93
N ASP A 163 -1.79 -10.70 8.80
CA ASP A 163 -2.51 -11.47 7.79
C ASP A 163 -2.20 -11.03 6.37
N ILE A 164 -2.08 -9.72 6.11
CA ILE A 164 -1.67 -9.22 4.79
C ILE A 164 -0.28 -9.70 4.38
N MET A 165 0.62 -9.91 5.33
CA MET A 165 1.95 -10.43 5.06
C MET A 165 1.94 -11.94 4.87
N THR A 166 1.32 -12.67 5.78
CA THR A 166 1.32 -14.14 5.77
C THR A 166 0.51 -14.71 4.61
N SER A 167 -0.65 -14.12 4.29
CA SER A 167 -1.44 -14.50 3.12
C SER A 167 -0.69 -14.23 1.81
N ALA A 168 0.00 -13.09 1.69
CA ALA A 168 0.79 -12.78 0.50
C ALA A 168 1.97 -13.76 0.33
N ALA A 169 2.64 -14.13 1.43
CA ALA A 169 3.72 -15.12 1.42
C ALA A 169 3.21 -16.51 0.97
N LEU A 170 2.08 -16.96 1.53
CA LEU A 170 1.45 -18.22 1.15
C LEU A 170 1.03 -18.23 -0.32
N LYS A 171 0.31 -17.18 -0.76
CA LYS A 171 -0.16 -17.05 -2.15
C LYS A 171 1.00 -17.08 -3.15
N THR A 172 2.13 -16.46 -2.80
CA THR A 172 3.33 -16.47 -3.63
C THR A 172 3.93 -17.87 -3.74
N ALA A 173 4.04 -18.60 -2.62
CA ALA A 173 4.57 -19.96 -2.60
C ALA A 173 3.67 -20.93 -3.39
N GLU A 174 2.35 -20.86 -3.19
CA GLU A 174 1.37 -21.64 -3.97
C GLU A 174 1.55 -21.41 -5.47
N ARG A 175 1.62 -20.14 -5.88
CA ARG A 175 1.77 -19.79 -7.31
C ARG A 175 3.09 -20.28 -7.89
N TRP A 176 4.17 -20.26 -7.10
CA TRP A 176 5.47 -20.78 -7.51
C TRP A 176 5.42 -22.29 -7.74
N VAL A 177 4.84 -23.05 -6.81
CA VAL A 177 4.67 -24.50 -6.93
C VAL A 177 3.80 -24.86 -8.13
N GLU A 178 2.65 -24.20 -8.32
CA GLU A 178 1.80 -24.40 -9.50
C GLU A 178 2.56 -24.20 -10.82
N THR A 179 3.39 -23.17 -10.88
CA THR A 179 4.17 -22.86 -12.10
C THR A 179 5.21 -23.95 -12.36
N LYS A 180 5.90 -24.43 -11.31
CA LYS A 180 6.88 -25.52 -11.42
C LYS A 180 6.24 -26.84 -11.83
N LEU A 181 5.05 -27.15 -11.32
CA LEU A 181 4.31 -28.35 -11.71
C LEU A 181 3.85 -28.29 -13.17
N LYS A 182 3.46 -27.12 -13.67
CA LYS A 182 3.10 -26.92 -15.09
C LYS A 182 4.30 -27.01 -16.03
N GLU A 183 5.48 -26.57 -15.61
CA GLU A 183 6.72 -26.70 -16.40
C GLU A 183 7.20 -28.16 -16.50
N ALA A 184 6.88 -28.99 -15.51
CA ALA A 184 7.30 -30.39 -15.45
C ALA A 184 6.34 -31.36 -16.17
N ALA A 185 5.13 -30.90 -16.53
CA ALA A 185 4.09 -31.68 -17.21
C ALA A 185 4.13 -31.47 -18.73
#